data_AF-A0A956DEZ8-F1
#
_entry.id   AF-A0A956DEZ8-F1
#
_cell.length_a   1.000
_cell.length_b   1.000
_cell.length_c   1.000
_cell.angle_alpha   90.00
_cell.angle_beta   90.00
_cell.angle_gamma   90.00
#
_symmetry.space_group_name_H-M   'P 1'
#
loop_
_entity.id
_entity.type
_entity.pdbx_description
1 polymer ?
#
loop_
_entity_poly.entity_id
_entity_poly.type
_entity_poly.pdbx_seq_one_letter_code
_entity_poly.pdbx_strand_id
1 'polypeptide(L)' 'MTRALVLLAAAILLFAAFLVAHVAAIWVTVRSDVEPRWKWLSLVPVLTPVAAWKAKRRGATIAWVLFLVAYGVVRLVGG' A
#
# COMPACT_ATOMS: atom_id res chain seq x y z
N MET A 1 -20.18 22.02 2.55
CA MET A 1 -18.72 22.28 2.45
C MET A 1 -17.90 21.41 3.39
N THR A 2 -18.22 21.33 4.69
CA THR A 2 -17.41 20.61 5.69
C THR A 2 -17.17 19.13 5.35
N ARG A 3 -18.18 18.40 4.87
CA ARG A 3 -18.04 16.99 4.49
C ARG A 3 -17.06 16.75 3.33
N ALA A 4 -17.04 17.63 2.33
CA ALA A 4 -16.13 17.52 1.20
C ALA A 4 -14.67 17.77 1.62
N LEU A 5 -14.44 18.76 2.49
CA LEU A 5 -13.11 19.02 3.06
C LEU A 5 -12.61 17.85 3.93
N VAL A 6 -13.49 17.23 4.70
CA VAL A 6 -13.15 16.03 5.50
C VAL A 6 -12.79 14.85 4.61
N LEU A 7 -13.56 14.58 3.56
CA LEU A 7 -13.27 13.50 2.62
C LEU A 7 -11.97 13.73 1.85
N LEU A 8 -11.69 14.97 1.45
CA LEU A 8 -10.42 15.35 0.84
C LEU A 8 -9.25 15.13 1.80
N ALA A 9 -9.35 15.61 3.04
CA ALA A 9 -8.32 15.39 4.06
C ALA A 9 -8.09 13.89 4.32
N ALA A 10 -9.17 13.10 4.44
CA ALA A 10 -9.09 11.65 4.59
C ALA A 10 -8.41 10.99 3.39
N ALA A 11 -8.73 11.40 2.16
CA ALA A 11 -8.10 10.88 0.94
C ALA A 11 -6.59 11.16 0.93
N ILE A 12 -6.17 12.37 1.30
CA ILE A 12 -4.75 12.76 1.39
C ILE A 12 -4.03 11.89 2.43
N LEU A 13 -4.61 11.76 3.63
CA LEU A 13 -4.01 10.97 4.72
C LEU A 13 -3.92 9.48 4.37
N LEU A 14 -4.97 8.92 3.77
CA LEU A 14 -4.98 7.52 3.32
C LEU A 14 -3.97 7.27 2.20
N PHE A 15 -3.85 8.20 1.25
CA PHE A 15 -2.86 8.09 0.19
C PHE A 15 -1.43 8.17 0.75
N ALA A 16 -1.17 9.09 1.69
CA ALA A 16 0.11 9.17 2.38
C ALA A 16 0.43 7.88 3.15
N ALA A 17 -0.55 7.35 3.91
CA ALA A 17 -0.41 6.09 4.63
C ALA A 17 -0.17 4.89 3.68
N PHE A 18 -0.84 4.88 2.54
CA PHE A 18 -0.63 3.90 1.48
C PHE A 18 0.80 3.94 0.93
N LEU A 19 1.35 5.14 0.66
CA LEU A 19 2.73 5.30 0.22
C LEU A 19 3.73 4.79 1.27
N VAL A 20 3.50 5.11 2.55
CA VAL A 20 4.34 4.60 3.65
C VAL A 20 4.27 3.07 3.71
N ALA A 21 3.08 2.49 3.63
CA ALA A 21 2.89 1.04 3.63
C ALA A 21 3.57 0.37 2.43
N HIS A 22 3.54 1.01 1.26
CA HIS A 22 4.22 0.54 0.06
C HIS A 22 5.74 0.55 0.20
N VAL A 23 6.33 1.65 0.68
CA VAL A 23 7.77 1.72 0.94
C VAL A 23 8.19 0.71 2.02
N ALA A 24 7.40 0.57 3.09
CA ALA A 24 7.64 -0.42 4.13
C ALA A 24 7.60 -1.85 3.57
N ALA A 25 6.63 -2.15 2.69
CA ALA A 25 6.50 -3.45 2.03
C ALA A 25 7.71 -3.75 1.12
N ILE A 26 8.20 -2.77 0.36
CA ILE A 26 9.45 -2.89 -0.42
C ILE A 26 10.61 -3.19 0.52
N TRP A 27 10.78 -2.40 1.58
CA TRP A 27 11.89 -2.53 2.51
C TRP A 27 11.97 -3.91 3.15
N VAL A 28 10.85 -4.43 3.67
CA VAL A 28 10.82 -5.78 4.25
C VAL A 28 11.02 -6.86 3.20
N THR A 29 10.58 -6.66 1.96
CA THR A 29 10.78 -7.63 0.86
C THR A 29 12.25 -7.70 0.45
N VAL A 30 12.90 -6.55 0.27
CA VAL A 30 14.33 -6.46 -0.11
C VAL A 30 15.23 -7.08 0.96
N ARG A 31 14.90 -6.87 2.25
CA ARG A 31 15.62 -7.47 3.39
C ARG A 31 15.31 -8.94 3.66
N SER A 32 14.31 -9.51 2.98
CA SER A 32 13.95 -10.92 3.18
C SER A 32 14.75 -11.85 2.30
N ASP A 33 14.78 -13.12 2.72
CA ASP A 33 15.33 -14.22 1.94
C ASP A 33 14.29 -14.67 0.90
N VAL A 34 14.25 -13.93 -0.19
CA VAL A 34 13.40 -14.18 -1.36
C VAL A 34 14.24 -14.01 -2.61
N GLU A 35 13.90 -14.72 -3.68
CA GLU A 35 14.63 -14.65 -4.95
C GLU A 35 14.79 -13.18 -5.41
N PRO A 36 15.94 -12.79 -5.99
CA PRO A 36 16.21 -11.42 -6.40
C PRO A 36 15.13 -10.82 -7.32
N ARG A 37 14.49 -11.65 -8.17
CA ARG A 37 13.39 -11.20 -9.03
C ARG A 37 12.25 -10.56 -8.23
N TRP A 38 11.89 -11.12 -7.07
CA TRP A 38 10.79 -10.59 -6.26
C TRP A 38 11.15 -9.26 -5.60
N LYS A 39 12.43 -9.04 -5.30
CA LYS A 39 12.93 -7.76 -4.79
C LYS A 39 12.74 -6.66 -5.84
N TRP A 40 13.09 -6.93 -7.09
CA TRP A 40 12.86 -6.01 -8.21
C TRP A 40 11.37 -5.80 -8.50
N LEU A 41 10.58 -6.87 -8.55
CA LEU A 41 9.14 -6.77 -8.77
C LEU A 41 8.44 -5.98 -7.66
N SER A 42 8.97 -5.95 -6.44
CA SER A 42 8.39 -5.18 -5.34
C SER A 42 8.35 -3.68 -5.60
N LEU A 43 9.21 -3.16 -6.49
CA LEU A 43 9.23 -1.75 -6.90
C LEU A 43 8.03 -1.35 -7.74
N VAL A 44 7.35 -2.32 -8.37
CA VAL A 44 6.13 -2.08 -9.14
C VAL A 44 4.95 -2.11 -8.18
N PRO A 45 4.18 -1.01 -8.01
CA PRO A 45 3.13 -0.90 -7.01
C PRO A 45 2.15 -2.07 -6.96
N VAL A 46 1.66 -2.49 -8.13
CA VAL A 46 0.68 -3.58 -8.26
C VAL A 46 1.27 -4.94 -7.85
N LEU A 47 2.60 -5.10 -7.94
CA LEU A 47 3.30 -6.35 -7.64
C LEU A 47 3.91 -6.37 -6.23
N THR A 48 4.04 -5.23 -5.56
CA THR A 48 4.50 -5.12 -4.17
C THR A 48 3.79 -6.07 -3.20
N PRO A 49 2.44 -6.14 -3.15
CA PRO A 49 1.76 -7.04 -2.23
C PRO A 49 2.09 -8.52 -2.50
N VAL A 50 2.26 -8.89 -3.77
CA VAL A 50 2.61 -10.26 -4.19
C VAL A 50 4.05 -10.59 -3.80
N ALA A 51 4.99 -9.67 -4.04
CA ALA A 51 6.38 -9.83 -3.66
C ALA A 51 6.56 -9.95 -2.13
N ALA A 52 5.87 -9.12 -1.36
CA ALA A 52 5.84 -9.21 0.11
C ALA A 52 5.23 -10.53 0.60
N TRP A 53 4.20 -11.04 -0.08
CA TRP A 53 3.60 -12.33 0.22
C TRP A 53 4.58 -13.49 -0.02
N LYS A 54 5.30 -13.45 -1.16
CA LYS A 54 6.35 -14.43 -1.48
C LYS A 54 7.50 -14.38 -0.47
N ALA A 55 7.83 -13.21 0.05
CA ALA A 55 8.78 -13.01 1.15
C ALA A 55 8.25 -13.44 2.53
N LYS A 56 7.08 -14.09 2.61
CA LYS A 56 6.38 -14.48 3.85
C LYS A 56 6.02 -13.30 4.76
N ARG A 57 5.99 -12.07 4.24
CA ARG A 57 5.63 -10.83 4.97
C ARG A 57 4.15 -10.51 4.81
N ARG A 58 3.27 -11.42 5.26
CA ARG A 58 1.81 -11.28 5.11
C ARG A 58 1.25 -9.99 5.70
N GLY A 59 1.77 -9.54 6.84
CA GLY A 59 1.33 -8.28 7.46
C GLY A 59 1.53 -7.06 6.56
N ALA A 60 2.64 -6.99 5.82
CA ALA A 60 2.90 -5.90 4.88
C ALA A 60 1.95 -5.97 3.67
N THR A 61 1.68 -7.16 3.15
CA THR A 61 0.68 -7.37 2.08
C THR A 61 -0.70 -6.90 2.53
N ILE A 62 -1.14 -7.30 3.73
CA ILE A 62 -2.46 -6.95 4.27
C ILE A 62 -2.57 -5.44 4.46
N ALA A 63 -1.57 -4.80 5.08
CA ALA A 63 -1.56 -3.35 5.28
C ALA A 63 -1.65 -2.59 3.96
N TRP A 64 -0.87 -3.01 2.95
CA TRP A 64 -0.89 -2.41 1.62
C TRP A 64 -2.27 -2.47 0.97
N VAL A 65 -2.90 -3.66 0.98
CA VAL A 65 -4.24 -3.86 0.40
C VAL A 65 -5.30 -3.06 1.17
N LEU A 66 -5.25 -3.06 2.50
CA LEU A 66 -6.19 -2.32 3.32
C LEU A 66 -6.17 -0.81 3.02
N PHE A 67 -4.99 -0.21 2.94
CA PHE A 67 -4.88 1.22 2.61
C PHE A 67 -5.35 1.52 1.18
N LEU A 68 -5.06 0.65 0.21
CA LEU A 68 -5.57 0.83 -1.16
C LEU A 68 -7.09 0.80 -1.19
N VAL A 69 -7.71 -0.19 -0.53
CA VAL A 69 -9.17 -0.32 -0.45
C VAL A 69 -9.78 0.87 0.27
N ALA A 70 -9.25 1.26 1.42
CA ALA A 70 -9.74 2.40 2.18
C ALA A 70 -9.66 3.70 1.36
N TYR A 71 -8.54 3.95 0.69
CA TYR A 71 -8.39 5.10 -0.21
C TYR A 71 -9.41 5.06 -1.35
N GLY A 72 -9.57 3.90 -2.00
CA GLY A 72 -10.55 3.69 -3.07
C GLY A 72 -11.99 3.98 -2.61
N VAL A 73 -12.39 3.49 -1.44
CA VAL A 73 -13.71 3.77 -0.85
C VAL A 73 -13.91 5.27 -0.61
N VAL A 74 -12.92 5.94 0.00
CA VAL A 74 -13.03 7.38 0.26
C VAL A 74 -13.13 8.17 -1.04
N ARG A 75 -12.41 7.79 -2.09
CA ARG A 75 -12.51 8.43 -3.41
C ARG A 75 -13.83 8.17 -4.12
N LEU A 76 -14.36 6.95 -4.06
CA LEU A 76 -15.66 6.63 -4.64
C LEU A 76 -16.80 7.40 -3.96
N VAL A 77 -16.71 7.63 -2.64
CA VAL A 77 -17.71 8.40 -1.88
C VAL A 77 -17.52 9.91 -2.04
N GLY A 78 -16.27 10.37 -2.13
CA GLY A 78 -15.92 11.79 -2.16
C GLY A 78 -15.93 12.46 -3.53
N GLY A 79 -15.84 11.68 -4.61
CA GLY A 79 -15.59 12.20 -5.96
C GLY A 79 -14.10 12.29 -6.25
#